data_AF-A0A6N3FSJ0-F1
#
_entry.id   AF-A0A6N3FSJ0-F1
#
_cell.length_a   1.000
_cell.length_b   1.000
_cell.length_c   1.000
_cell.angle_alpha   90.00
_cell.angle_beta   90.00
_cell.angle_gamma   90.00
#
_symmetry.space_group_name_H-M   'P 1'
#
loop_
_entity.id
_entity.type
_entity.pdbx_description
1 polymer ?
#
loop_
_entity_poly.entity_id
_entity_poly.type
_entity_poly.pdbx_seq_one_letter_code
_entity_poly.pdbx_strand_id
1 'polypeptide(L)'
;MDLMDKLVLEDLTEEQRQMAELIGLENYKKLVHVFGGSSVYIFKESTLIKTLRDKEIKEKFNGRNLNVLAQKYDLSTKQVRNILNGVDAVDSGQLYITDFLNG
;
A
#
# COMPACT_ATOMS: atom_id res chain seq x y z
N MET A 1 19.90 -3.42 -31.28
CA MET A 1 20.17 -2.98 -29.89
C MET A 1 19.18 -1.88 -29.62
N ASP A 2 18.30 -2.09 -28.65
CA ASP A 2 17.29 -1.11 -28.29
C ASP A 2 17.96 0.11 -27.65
N LEU A 3 17.42 1.31 -27.84
CA LEU A 3 17.90 2.50 -27.12
C LEU A 3 17.71 2.33 -25.61
N MET A 4 16.67 1.58 -25.23
CA MET A 4 16.39 1.29 -23.84
C MET A 4 17.45 0.41 -23.18
N ASP A 5 18.18 -0.41 -23.95
CA ASP A 5 19.30 -1.22 -23.45
C ASP A 5 20.49 -0.35 -23.01
N LYS A 6 20.62 0.84 -23.60
CA LYS A 6 21.74 1.76 -23.36
C LYS A 6 21.51 2.76 -22.24
N LEU A 7 20.27 2.91 -21.78
CA LEU A 7 19.92 3.81 -20.68
C LEU A 7 20.73 3.43 -19.43
N VAL A 8 21.36 4.43 -18.81
CA VAL A 8 22.04 4.33 -17.51
C VAL A 8 21.33 5.17 -16.44
N LEU A 9 21.72 5.04 -15.17
CA LEU A 9 21.08 5.74 -14.06
C LEU A 9 21.25 7.26 -14.16
N GLU A 10 22.37 7.71 -14.74
CA GLU A 10 22.72 9.13 -14.91
C GLU A 10 21.82 9.84 -15.93
N ASP A 11 21.15 9.09 -16.80
CA ASP A 11 20.20 9.64 -17.78
C ASP A 11 18.83 9.96 -17.14
N LEU A 12 18.60 9.54 -15.89
CA LEU A 12 17.33 9.70 -15.18
C LEU A 12 17.30 10.99 -14.35
N THR A 13 16.09 11.55 -14.18
CA THR A 13 15.87 12.59 -13.15
C THR A 13 16.12 12.01 -11.77
N GLU A 14 16.41 12.86 -10.77
CA GLU A 14 16.68 12.42 -9.40
C GLU A 14 15.59 11.48 -8.85
N GLU A 15 14.32 11.85 -9.03
CA GLU A 15 13.17 11.06 -8.59
C GLU A 15 13.11 9.68 -9.29
N GLN A 16 13.35 9.66 -10.60
CA GLN A 16 13.35 8.40 -11.36
C GLN A 16 14.56 7.53 -11.04
N ARG A 17 15.72 8.16 -10.79
CA ARG A 17 16.94 7.46 -10.39
C ARG A 17 16.75 6.79 -9.04
N GLN A 18 16.17 7.47 -8.05
CA GLN A 18 15.85 6.88 -6.75
C GLN A 18 14.94 5.65 -6.87
N MET A 19 13.92 5.72 -7.74
CA MET A 19 13.07 4.55 -8.02
C MET A 19 13.87 3.42 -8.68
N ALA A 20 14.69 3.73 -9.69
CA ALA A 20 15.50 2.75 -10.40
C ALA A 20 16.59 2.12 -9.51
N GLU A 21 17.18 2.86 -8.58
CA GLU A 21 18.11 2.36 -7.57
C GLU A 21 17.40 1.43 -6.59
N LEU A 22 16.18 1.78 -6.16
CA LEU A 22 15.38 0.98 -5.23
C LEU A 22 15.00 -0.40 -5.81
N ILE A 23 14.53 -0.45 -7.06
CA ILE A 23 13.99 -1.69 -7.66
C ILE A 23 14.95 -2.37 -8.64
N GLY A 24 16.06 -1.71 -8.99
CA GLY A 24 16.99 -2.08 -10.05
C GLY A 24 16.61 -1.50 -11.42
N LEU A 25 17.60 -0.99 -12.15
CA LEU A 25 17.43 -0.32 -13.44
C LEU A 25 16.65 -1.17 -14.47
N GLU A 26 16.92 -2.48 -14.52
CA GLU A 26 16.21 -3.39 -15.44
C GLU A 26 14.74 -3.58 -15.07
N ASN A 27 14.39 -3.58 -13.79
CA ASN A 27 12.97 -3.63 -13.38
C ASN A 27 12.29 -2.29 -13.61
N TYR A 28 13.00 -1.18 -13.44
CA TYR A 28 12.51 0.15 -13.80
C TYR A 28 12.19 0.25 -15.30
N LYS A 29 13.09 -0.22 -16.17
CA LYS A 29 12.83 -0.29 -17.63
C LYS A 29 11.58 -1.10 -17.95
N LYS A 30 11.37 -2.25 -17.29
CA LYS A 30 10.12 -3.04 -17.43
C LYS A 30 8.88 -2.26 -16.97
N LEU A 31 8.98 -1.53 -15.86
CA LEU A 31 7.89 -0.72 -15.33
C LEU A 31 7.53 0.40 -16.32
N VAL A 32 8.52 1.09 -16.87
CA VAL A 32 8.33 2.12 -17.92
C VAL A 32 7.73 1.50 -19.18
N HIS A 33 8.17 0.32 -19.60
CA HIS A 33 7.62 -0.36 -20.77
C HIS A 33 6.13 -0.72 -20.62
N VAL A 34 5.71 -1.16 -19.43
CA VAL A 34 4.34 -1.61 -19.17
C VAL A 34 3.40 -0.46 -18.78
N PHE A 35 3.88 0.48 -17.96
CA PHE A 35 3.05 1.52 -17.33
C PHE A 35 3.46 2.95 -17.72
N GLY A 36 4.50 3.15 -18.53
CA GLY A 36 4.96 4.47 -18.95
C GLY A 36 3.85 5.30 -19.59
N GLY A 37 3.72 6.56 -19.16
CA GLY A 37 2.65 7.46 -19.62
C GLY A 37 1.29 7.25 -18.95
N SER A 38 1.13 6.22 -18.11
CA SER A 38 -0.05 6.03 -17.27
C SER A 38 0.17 6.56 -15.85
N SER A 39 -0.92 6.71 -15.08
CA SER A 39 -0.86 7.04 -13.66
C SER A 39 -1.12 5.78 -12.83
N VAL A 40 -0.09 5.30 -12.14
CA VAL A 40 -0.18 4.14 -11.23
C VAL A 40 -0.01 4.63 -9.80
N TYR A 41 -1.01 4.42 -8.98
CA TYR A 41 -0.94 4.73 -7.55
C TYR A 41 -0.22 3.62 -6.78
N ILE A 42 0.88 3.97 -6.10
CA ILE A 42 1.54 3.05 -5.15
C ILE A 42 0.76 3.08 -3.84
N PHE A 43 0.11 1.95 -3.52
CA PHE A 43 -0.64 1.82 -2.28
C PHE A 43 0.26 2.00 -1.05
N LYS A 44 -0.30 2.61 0.00
CA LYS A 44 0.31 2.57 1.34
C LYS A 44 0.40 1.11 1.79
N GLU A 45 1.48 0.79 2.49
CA GLU A 45 1.68 -0.54 3.06
C GLU A 45 0.48 -0.98 3.92
N SER A 46 -0.05 -0.07 4.75
CA SER A 46 -1.21 -0.33 5.61
C SER A 46 -2.46 -0.74 4.84
N THR A 47 -2.66 -0.23 3.62
CA THR A 47 -3.78 -0.62 2.74
C THR A 47 -3.62 -2.06 2.27
N LEU A 48 -2.40 -2.45 1.87
CA LEU A 48 -2.10 -3.80 1.38
C LEU A 48 -2.25 -4.86 2.48
N ILE A 49 -1.80 -4.55 3.70
CA ILE A 49 -1.83 -5.50 4.82
C ILE A 49 -3.13 -5.47 5.62
N LYS A 50 -4.06 -4.53 5.34
CA LYS A 50 -5.29 -4.32 6.13
C LYS A 50 -6.06 -5.63 6.33
N THR A 51 -6.39 -6.32 5.24
CA THR A 51 -7.18 -7.56 5.29
C THR A 51 -6.43 -8.69 6.02
N LEU A 52 -5.12 -8.78 5.82
CA LEU A 52 -4.28 -9.78 6.49
C LEU A 52 -4.21 -9.53 8.01
N ARG A 53 -3.99 -8.27 8.39
CA ARG A 53 -3.98 -7.80 9.79
C ARG A 53 -5.31 -8.08 10.46
N ASP A 54 -6.42 -7.72 9.82
CA ASP A 54 -7.76 -7.84 10.39
C ASP A 54 -8.14 -9.32 10.59
N LYS A 55 -7.72 -10.20 9.66
CA LYS A 55 -7.82 -11.66 9.81
C LYS A 55 -6.99 -12.17 10.99
N GLU A 56 -5.73 -11.78 11.10
CA GLU A 56 -4.85 -12.21 12.18
C GLU A 56 -5.36 -11.74 13.56
N ILE A 57 -5.95 -10.54 13.64
CA ILE A 57 -6.60 -10.01 14.85
C ILE A 57 -7.77 -10.92 15.27
N LYS A 58 -8.64 -11.32 14.33
CA LYS A 58 -9.76 -12.23 14.60
C LYS A 58 -9.27 -13.60 15.08
N GLU A 59 -8.25 -14.15 14.43
CA GLU A 59 -7.67 -15.46 14.78
C GLU A 59 -7.00 -15.45 16.16
N LYS A 60 -6.33 -14.35 16.53
CA LYS A 60 -5.57 -14.26 17.78
C LYS A 60 -6.35 -13.72 18.96
N PHE A 61 -7.60 -13.30 18.77
CA PHE A 61 -8.41 -12.79 19.86
C PHE A 61 -8.88 -13.93 20.78
N ASN A 62 -8.57 -13.81 22.07
CA ASN A 62 -8.89 -14.83 23.08
C ASN A 62 -9.99 -14.38 24.06
N GLY A 63 -10.72 -13.32 23.73
CA GLY A 63 -11.75 -12.73 24.59
C GLY A 63 -11.25 -11.71 25.61
N ARG A 64 -9.94 -11.67 25.92
CA ARG A 64 -9.38 -10.82 26.98
C ARG A 64 -8.14 -10.00 26.56
N ASN A 65 -7.53 -10.30 25.42
CA ASN A 65 -6.29 -9.68 24.94
C ASN A 65 -6.48 -8.44 24.05
N LEU A 66 -7.59 -7.71 24.20
CA LEU A 66 -7.93 -6.56 23.35
C LEU A 66 -6.82 -5.49 23.32
N ASN A 67 -6.32 -5.09 24.49
CA ASN A 67 -5.28 -4.05 24.61
C ASN A 67 -3.94 -4.49 24.02
N VAL A 68 -3.62 -5.79 24.13
CA VAL A 68 -2.39 -6.38 23.58
C VAL A 68 -2.43 -6.34 22.05
N LEU A 69 -3.56 -6.72 21.45
CA LEU A 69 -3.75 -6.65 19.99
C LEU A 69 -3.74 -5.20 19.50
N ALA A 70 -4.39 -4.28 20.22
CA ALA A 70 -4.38 -2.85 19.91
C ALA A 70 -2.95 -2.30 19.85
N GLN A 71 -2.14 -2.56 20.88
CA GLN A 71 -0.74 -2.14 20.91
C GLN A 71 0.11 -2.80 19.81
N LYS A 72 -0.05 -4.12 19.60
CA LYS A 72 0.73 -4.87 18.60
C LYS A 72 0.56 -4.33 17.18
N TYR A 73 -0.66 -3.93 16.82
CA TYR A 73 -1.00 -3.50 15.47
C TYR A 73 -1.09 -1.98 15.31
N ASP A 74 -0.68 -1.22 16.32
CA ASP A 74 -0.80 0.24 16.36
C ASP A 74 -2.23 0.72 16.04
N LEU A 75 -3.20 0.12 16.74
CA LEU A 75 -4.62 0.41 16.61
C LEU A 75 -5.19 0.86 17.95
N SER A 76 -6.24 1.66 17.91
CA SER A 76 -7.09 1.86 19.09
C SER A 76 -7.86 0.59 19.44
N THR A 77 -8.18 0.42 20.72
CA THR A 77 -9.06 -0.66 21.20
C THR A 77 -10.43 -0.64 20.52
N LYS A 78 -10.91 0.54 20.11
CA LYS A 78 -12.12 0.71 19.30
C LYS A 78 -11.96 0.10 17.90
N GLN A 79 -10.86 0.36 17.20
CA GLN A 79 -10.59 -0.22 15.88
C GLN A 79 -10.49 -1.75 15.94
N VAL A 80 -9.80 -2.30 16.94
CA VAL A 80 -9.75 -3.75 17.16
C VAL A 80 -11.15 -4.31 17.40
N ARG A 81 -11.96 -3.66 18.24
CA ARG A 81 -13.36 -4.08 18.47
C ARG A 81 -14.21 -4.04 17.20
N ASN A 82 -14.06 -2.99 16.37
CA ASN A 82 -14.76 -2.89 15.09
C ASN A 82 -14.37 -4.04 14.15
N ILE A 83 -13.08 -4.33 14.04
CA ILE A 83 -12.56 -5.46 13.25
C ILE A 83 -13.19 -6.78 13.71
N LEU A 84 -13.19 -7.04 15.03
CA LEU A 84 -13.78 -8.26 15.60
C LEU A 84 -15.28 -8.37 15.33
N ASN A 85 -16.00 -7.24 15.36
CA ASN A 85 -17.43 -7.18 15.08
C ASN A 85 -17.78 -7.20 13.58
N GLY A 86 -16.80 -7.28 12.69
CA GLY A 86 -17.03 -7.19 11.24
C GLY A 86 -17.59 -5.84 10.80
N VAL A 87 -17.41 -4.79 11.62
CA VAL A 87 -17.68 -3.43 11.19
C VAL A 87 -16.53 -3.07 10.26
N ASP A 88 -16.78 -3.15 8.96
CA ASP A 88 -15.85 -2.65 7.96
C ASP A 88 -15.53 -1.21 8.36
N ALA A 89 -14.27 -0.99 8.73
CA ALA A 89 -13.74 0.35 8.79
C ALA A 89 -13.73 0.83 7.34
N VAL A 90 -14.89 1.35 6.90
CA VAL A 90 -15.00 2.32 5.81
C VAL A 90 -13.83 3.25 6.05
N ASP A 91 -12.92 3.27 5.08
CA ASP A 91 -11.60 3.84 5.22
C ASP A 91 -11.76 5.36 5.37
N SER A 92 -12.09 5.81 6.58
CA SER A 92 -12.61 7.14 6.88
C SER A 92 -11.55 8.24 6.70
N GLY A 93 -10.41 7.92 6.10
CA GLY A 93 -9.34 8.83 5.72
C GLY A 93 -8.88 8.72 4.26
N GLN A 94 -9.46 7.83 3.43
CA GLN A 94 -9.20 7.81 1.99
C GLN A 94 -10.48 8.17 1.24
N LEU A 95 -10.46 9.35 0.61
CA LEU A 95 -11.42 9.71 -0.43
C LEU A 95 -11.00 9.01 -1.71
N TYR A 96 -11.88 8.19 -2.26
CA TYR A 96 -11.73 7.54 -3.56
C TYR A 96 -12.23 8.49 -4.65
N ILE A 97 -11.69 8.42 -5.87
CA ILE A 97 -12.16 9.25 -7.00
C ILE A 97 -13.66 9.06 -7.25
N THR A 98 -14.19 7.87 -6.94
CA THR A 98 -15.61 7.52 -7.00
C THR A 98 -16.48 8.33 -6.03
N ASP A 99 -15.91 8.86 -4.94
CA ASP A 99 -16.62 9.69 -3.96
C ASP A 99 -16.90 11.10 -4.49
N PHE A 100 -16.23 11.51 -5.58
CA PHE A 100 -16.38 12.82 -6.22
C PHE A 100 -17.13 12.77 -7.56
N LEU A 101 -17.38 11.58 -8.11
CA LEU A 101 -18.00 11.42 -9.44
C LEU A 101 -19.53 11.25 -9.41
N ASN A 102 -20.15 11.28 -8.21
CA ASN A 102 -21.60 11.16 -8.03
C ASN A 102 -22.25 12.43 -7.43
N GLY A 103 -21.60 13.59 -7.60
CA GLY A 103 -22.12 14.91 -7.18
C GLY A 103 -22.80 15.66 -8.31
#